data_AF-A0A953M8H7-F1
#
_entry.id   AF-A0A953M8H7-F1
#
_cell.length_a   1.000
_cell.length_b   1.000
_cell.length_c   1.000
_cell.angle_alpha   90.00
_cell.angle_beta   90.00
_cell.angle_gamma   90.00
#
_symmetry.space_group_name_H-M   'P 1'
#
loop_
_entity.id
_entity.type
_entity.pdbx_description
1 polymer ?
#
loop_
_entity_poly.entity_id
_entity_poly.type
_entity_poly.pdbx_seq_one_letter_code
_entity_poly.pdbx_strand_id
1 'polypeptide(L)'
;TFPYNGTTTTLEAMWMGVPVVTIEGASHVSRVGVSLLRNLGLDDLIAPDTAGYIDRAASIARDPERGRALREGLRGRVRTRLCDFGSFVPKLEAAYRAMWRSACDRAAGR
;
A
#
# COMPACT_ATOMS: atom_id res chain seq x y z
N THR A 1 -11.98 -4.93 2.61
CA THR A 1 -12.75 -5.50 3.72
C THR A 1 -12.08 -5.11 5.02
N PHE A 2 -12.83 -4.97 6.11
CA PHE A 2 -12.31 -4.61 7.43
C PHE A 2 -12.90 -5.59 8.45
N PRO A 3 -12.13 -6.09 9.45
CA PRO A 3 -10.80 -5.66 9.86
C PRO A 3 -9.62 -6.31 9.09
N TYR A 4 -9.88 -7.27 8.20
CA TYR A 4 -8.84 -7.95 7.43
C TYR A 4 -8.81 -7.41 5.99
N ASN A 5 -7.74 -6.69 5.64
CA ASN A 5 -7.59 -6.11 4.31
C ASN A 5 -7.17 -7.15 3.26
N GLY A 6 -7.57 -6.88 2.02
CA GLY A 6 -6.95 -7.52 0.87
C GLY A 6 -5.48 -7.13 0.77
N THR A 7 -4.66 -8.05 0.25
CA THR A 7 -3.25 -7.78 -0.06
C THR A 7 -3.04 -7.94 -1.57
N THR A 8 -2.96 -9.18 -2.05
CA THR A 8 -2.77 -9.49 -3.47
C THR A 8 -3.93 -8.99 -4.32
N THR A 9 -5.17 -9.26 -3.92
CA THR A 9 -6.37 -8.81 -4.65
C THR A 9 -6.48 -7.29 -4.74
N THR A 10 -6.05 -6.58 -3.70
CA THR A 10 -6.00 -5.11 -3.69
C THR A 10 -4.93 -4.60 -4.66
N LEU A 11 -3.75 -5.23 -4.68
CA LEU A 11 -2.70 -4.91 -5.64
C LEU A 11 -3.15 -5.18 -7.08
N GLU A 12 -3.77 -6.33 -7.34
CA GLU A 12 -4.29 -6.72 -8.65
C GLU A 12 -5.37 -5.74 -9.14
N ALA A 13 -6.31 -5.36 -8.27
CA ALA A 13 -7.31 -4.34 -8.58
C ALA A 13 -6.63 -3.03 -9.04
N MET A 14 -5.65 -2.54 -8.29
CA MET A 14 -4.91 -1.33 -8.65
C MET A 14 -4.06 -1.50 -9.92
N TRP A 15 -3.48 -2.69 -10.15
CA TRP A 15 -2.76 -3.03 -11.38
C TRP A 15 -3.67 -2.98 -12.61
N MET A 16 -4.94 -3.35 -12.44
CA MET A 16 -5.98 -3.25 -13.46
C MET A 16 -6.61 -1.86 -13.55
N GLY A 17 -6.10 -0.89 -12.78
CA GLY A 17 -6.57 0.49 -12.79
C GLY A 17 -7.80 0.74 -11.91
N VAL A 18 -8.25 -0.22 -11.12
CA VAL A 18 -9.42 -0.04 -10.24
C VAL A 18 -8.99 0.69 -8.95
N PRO A 19 -9.54 1.88 -8.65
CA PRO A 19 -9.25 2.58 -7.39
C PRO A 19 -9.80 1.79 -6.20
N VAL A 20 -9.01 1.72 -5.12
CA VAL A 20 -9.39 1.02 -3.88
C VAL A 20 -9.36 2.01 -2.72
N VAL A 21 -10.45 2.06 -1.95
CA VAL A 21 -10.52 2.77 -0.67
C VAL A 21 -10.25 1.77 0.45
N THR A 22 -9.56 2.19 1.51
CA THR A 22 -9.29 1.34 2.69
C THR A 22 -9.61 2.09 3.98
N ILE A 23 -9.83 1.38 5.07
CA ILE A 23 -9.96 1.96 6.43
C ILE A 23 -8.61 1.78 7.14
N GLU A 24 -8.13 2.83 7.79
CA GLU A 24 -6.93 2.85 8.61
C GLU A 24 -7.20 2.21 9.97
N GLY A 25 -7.08 0.88 10.05
CA GLY A 25 -7.17 0.18 11.32
C GLY A 25 -5.89 0.24 12.16
N ALA A 26 -5.98 -0.31 13.38
CA ALA A 26 -4.88 -0.31 14.35
C ALA A 26 -3.95 -1.55 14.26
N SER A 27 -4.39 -2.64 13.62
CA SER A 27 -3.63 -3.89 13.53
C SER A 27 -2.91 -4.04 12.19
N HIS A 28 -1.83 -4.84 12.13
CA HIS A 28 -1.09 -5.07 10.89
C HIS A 28 -1.98 -5.54 9.72
N VAL A 29 -2.86 -6.53 9.97
CA VAL A 29 -3.78 -7.07 8.97
C VAL A 29 -4.80 -6.05 8.46
N SER A 30 -5.10 -5.03 9.27
CA SER A 30 -5.98 -3.91 8.90
C SER A 30 -5.25 -2.75 8.22
N ARG A 31 -3.93 -2.87 7.98
CA ARG A 31 -3.08 -1.79 7.45
C ARG A 31 -2.36 -2.11 6.15
N VAL A 32 -2.55 -3.30 5.58
CA VAL A 32 -1.91 -3.64 4.30
C VAL A 32 -2.35 -2.70 3.18
N GLY A 33 -3.66 -2.46 3.03
CA GLY A 33 -4.19 -1.49 2.08
C GLY A 33 -3.65 -0.06 2.30
N VAL A 34 -3.51 0.35 3.57
CA VAL A 34 -2.93 1.64 3.96
C VAL A 34 -1.49 1.77 3.46
N SER A 35 -0.67 0.74 3.69
CA SER A 35 0.73 0.70 3.24
C SER A 35 0.85 0.82 1.73
N LEU A 36 0.02 0.09 0.98
CA LEU A 36 0.01 0.13 -0.47
C LEU A 36 -0.36 1.53 -1.00
N LEU A 37 -1.45 2.12 -0.48
CA LEU A 37 -1.92 3.44 -0.92
C LEU A 37 -0.93 4.56 -0.58
N ARG A 38 -0.29 4.53 0.59
CA ARG A 38 0.79 5.48 0.94
C ARG A 38 1.99 5.38 0.00
N ASN A 39 2.42 4.17 -0.35
CA ASN A 39 3.51 3.98 -1.31
C ASN A 39 3.16 4.49 -2.73
N LEU A 40 1.88 4.50 -3.09
CA LEU A 40 1.38 5.05 -4.35
C LEU A 40 1.09 6.57 -4.30
N GLY A 41 1.22 7.19 -3.12
CA GLY A 41 0.89 8.60 -2.88
C GLY A 41 -0.60 8.90 -3.03
N LEU A 42 -1.45 7.99 -2.53
CA LEU A 42 -2.92 8.03 -2.62
C LEU A 42 -3.56 8.07 -1.21
N ASP A 43 -3.00 8.91 -0.33
CA ASP A 43 -3.48 9.10 1.06
C ASP A 43 -4.94 9.57 1.12
N ASP A 44 -5.43 10.22 0.07
CA ASP A 44 -6.81 10.64 -0.08
C ASP A 44 -7.79 9.45 -0.15
N LEU A 45 -7.31 8.24 -0.43
CA LEU A 45 -8.10 7.00 -0.44
C LEU A 45 -8.08 6.21 0.89
N ILE A 46 -7.42 6.75 1.93
CA ILE A 46 -7.26 6.09 3.23
C ILE A 46 -8.24 6.68 4.25
N ALA A 47 -9.34 5.99 4.52
CA ALA A 47 -10.35 6.41 5.48
C ALA A 47 -9.94 6.22 6.95
N PRO A 48 -10.23 7.17 7.87
CA PRO A 48 -9.99 6.97 9.29
C PRO A 48 -11.00 6.00 9.92
N ASP A 49 -12.20 5.90 9.35
CA ASP A 49 -13.31 5.11 9.86
C ASP A 49 -14.30 4.74 8.73
N THR A 50 -15.42 4.11 9.10
CA THR A 50 -16.48 3.71 8.16
C THR A 50 -17.15 4.89 7.47
N ALA A 51 -17.37 6.01 8.17
CA ALA A 51 -18.00 7.19 7.57
C ALA A 51 -17.08 7.81 6.51
N GLY A 52 -15.80 7.99 6.85
CA GLY A 52 -14.78 8.46 5.92
C GLY A 52 -14.56 7.52 4.73
N TYR A 53 -14.81 6.21 4.89
CA TYR A 53 -14.76 5.24 3.80
C TYR A 53 -15.89 5.47 2.80
N ILE A 54 -17.12 5.65 3.31
CA ILE A 54 -18.30 5.94 2.49
C ILE A 54 -18.10 7.25 1.75
N ASP A 55 -17.65 8.31 2.43
CA ASP A 55 -17.45 9.64 1.83
C ASP A 55 -16.41 9.60 0.71
N ARG A 56 -15.28 8.93 0.92
CA ARG A 56 -14.24 8.77 -0.10
C ARG A 56 -14.74 7.99 -1.31
N ALA A 57 -15.41 6.86 -1.08
CA ALA A 57 -15.97 6.06 -2.16
C ALA A 57 -17.03 6.84 -2.96
N ALA A 58 -17.92 7.55 -2.26
CA ALA A 58 -18.94 8.39 -2.87
C ALA A 58 -18.33 9.55 -3.67
N SER A 59 -17.25 10.16 -3.18
CA SER A 59 -16.55 11.24 -3.87
C SER A 59 -15.98 10.78 -5.22
N ILE A 60 -15.42 9.57 -5.30
CA ILE A 60 -14.95 9.01 -6.58
C ILE A 60 -16.12 8.71 -7.51
N ALA A 61 -17.23 8.19 -6.97
CA ALA A 61 -18.41 7.87 -7.77
C ALA A 61 -19.12 9.11 -8.33
N ARG A 62 -19.09 10.22 -7.59
CA ARG A 62 -19.72 11.50 -7.98
C ARG A 62 -18.87 12.34 -8.94
N ASP A 63 -17.58 12.03 -9.07
CA ASP A 63 -16.64 12.76 -9.93
C ASP A 63 -16.04 11.81 -10.99
N PRO A 64 -16.67 11.72 -12.18
CA PRO A 64 -16.20 10.85 -13.27
C PRO A 64 -14.78 11.18 -13.74
N GLU A 65 -14.37 12.45 -13.70
CA GLU A 65 -13.05 12.91 -14.14
C GLU A 65 -11.98 12.47 -13.14
N ARG A 66 -12.22 12.63 -11.84
CA ARG A 66 -11.34 12.06 -10.81
C ARG A 66 -11.23 10.55 -10.94
N GLY A 67 -12.36 9.86 -11.14
CA GLY A 67 -12.38 8.42 -11.36
C GLY A 67 -11.54 8.02 -12.57
N ARG A 68 -11.63 8.76 -13.68
CA ARG A 68 -10.86 8.53 -14.90
C ARG A 68 -9.36 8.75 -14.68
N ALA A 69 -8.98 9.88 -14.07
CA ALA A 69 -7.59 10.21 -13.79
C ALA A 69 -6.91 9.15 -12.91
N LEU A 70 -7.62 8.66 -11.88
CA LEU A 70 -7.15 7.55 -11.05
C LEU A 70 -6.93 6.29 -11.88
N ARG A 71 -7.93 5.89 -12.69
CA ARG A 71 -7.83 4.68 -13.54
C ARG A 71 -6.66 4.72 -14.51
N GLU A 72 -6.45 5.85 -15.18
CA GLU A 72 -5.37 6.02 -16.16
C GLU A 72 -3.98 6.01 -15.51
N GLY A 73 -3.82 6.60 -14.32
CA GLY A 73 -2.53 6.69 -13.63
C GLY A 73 -2.12 5.47 -12.81
N LEU A 74 -3.09 4.68 -12.32
CA LEU A 74 -2.85 3.64 -11.31
C LEU A 74 -1.85 2.56 -11.74
N ARG A 75 -2.04 1.97 -12.94
CA ARG A 75 -1.13 0.91 -13.42
C ARG A 75 0.32 1.39 -13.51
N GLY A 76 0.52 2.62 -14.00
CA GLY A 76 1.84 3.24 -14.08
C GLY A 76 2.49 3.44 -12.71
N ARG A 77 1.71 3.90 -11.73
CA ARG A 77 2.16 4.05 -10.33
C ARG A 77 2.52 2.71 -9.70
N VAL A 78 1.68 1.69 -9.85
CA VAL A 78 1.96 0.35 -9.29
C VAL A 78 3.26 -0.21 -9.87
N ARG A 79 3.40 -0.15 -11.20
CA ARG A 79 4.61 -0.63 -11.89
C ARG A 79 5.89 0.07 -11.39
N THR A 80 5.84 1.38 -11.17
CA THR A 80 7.02 2.19 -10.83
C THR A 80 7.31 2.30 -9.34
N ARG A 81 6.33 2.07 -8.47
CA ARG A 81 6.48 2.22 -7.01
C ARG A 81 6.49 0.89 -6.28
N LEU A 82 5.57 -0.01 -6.61
CA LEU A 82 5.39 -1.28 -5.90
C LEU A 82 6.12 -2.44 -6.58
N CYS A 83 6.33 -2.36 -7.89
CA CYS A 83 7.08 -3.37 -8.66
C CYS A 83 8.45 -2.88 -9.14
N ASP A 84 8.99 -1.84 -8.49
CA ASP A 84 10.38 -1.45 -8.68
C ASP A 84 11.31 -2.38 -7.87
N PHE A 85 11.56 -3.55 -8.45
CA PHE A 85 12.46 -4.53 -7.87
C PHE A 85 13.90 -4.02 -7.76
N GLY A 86 14.31 -3.13 -8.68
CA GLY A 86 15.66 -2.56 -8.71
C GLY A 86 15.97 -1.72 -7.48
N SER A 87 15.00 -0.95 -6.97
CA SER A 87 15.18 -0.22 -5.71
C SER A 87 14.77 -0.99 -4.45
N PHE A 88 13.90 -2.00 -4.58
CA PHE A 88 13.44 -2.81 -3.45
C PHE A 88 14.48 -3.84 -2.98
N VAL A 89 15.05 -4.63 -3.90
CA VAL A 89 15.95 -5.74 -3.54
C VAL A 89 17.18 -5.27 -2.75
N PRO A 90 17.90 -4.19 -3.14
CA PRO A 90 19.06 -3.74 -2.37
C PRO A 90 18.70 -3.31 -0.93
N LYS A 91 17.51 -2.73 -0.71
CA LYS A 91 17.03 -2.35 0.63
C LYS A 91 16.75 -3.60 1.47
N LEU A 92 16.16 -4.62 0.86
CA LEU A 92 15.90 -5.90 1.52
C LEU A 92 17.21 -6.61 1.89
N GLU A 93 18.16 -6.68 0.96
CA GLU A 93 19.48 -7.25 1.20
C GLU A 93 20.25 -6.51 2.31
N ALA A 94 20.16 -5.17 2.34
CA ALA A 94 20.74 -4.37 3.41
C ALA A 94 20.11 -4.70 4.77
N ALA A 95 18.79 -4.91 4.83
CA ALA A 95 18.09 -5.33 6.04
C ALA A 95 18.55 -6.73 6.49
N TYR A 96 18.65 -7.70 5.57
CA TYR A 96 19.19 -9.03 5.88
C TYR A 96 20.63 -8.97 6.40
N ARG A 97 21.47 -8.16 5.77
CA ARG A 97 22.87 -7.96 6.19
C ARG A 97 22.95 -7.36 7.59
N ALA A 98 22.07 -6.42 7.92
CA ALA A 98 22.01 -5.82 9.25
C ALA A 98 21.57 -6.84 10.32
N MET A 99 20.53 -7.64 10.03
CA MET A 99 20.07 -8.72 10.91
C MET A 99 21.17 -9.76 11.15
N TRP A 100 21.90 -10.14 10.09
CA TRP A 100 23.03 -11.06 10.18
C TRP A 100 24.15 -10.53 11.08
N ARG A 101 24.60 -9.29 10.84
CA ARG A 101 25.65 -8.66 11.66
C ARG A 101 25.25 -8.63 13.14
N SER A 102 24.02 -8.20 13.41
CA SER A 102 23.48 -8.17 14.77
C SER A 102 23.46 -9.55 15.42
N ALA A 103 23.20 -10.62 14.67
CA ALA A 103 23.27 -11.98 15.18
C ALA A 103 24.72 -12.42 15.48
N CYS A 104 25.67 -12.09 14.61
CA CYS A 104 27.10 -12.36 14.84
C CYS A 104 27.65 -11.61 16.06
N ASP A 105 27.26 -10.35 16.25
CA ASP A 105 27.69 -9.55 17.40
C ASP A 105 27.17 -10.14 18.72
N ARG A 106 25.87 -10.49 18.77
CA ARG A 106 25.28 -11.21 19.91
C ARG A 106 25.99 -12.54 20.19
N ALA A 107 26.36 -13.29 19.17
CA ALA A 107 27.07 -14.57 19.33
C ALA A 107 28.52 -14.38 19.81
N ALA A 108 29.15 -13.25 19.50
CA ALA A 108 30.50 -12.90 19.91
C ALA A 108 30.55 -12.19 21.28
N GLY A 109 29.41 -12.00 21.95
CA GLY A 109 29.32 -11.31 23.25
C GLY A 109 29.55 -9.80 23.18
N ARG A 110 29.33 -9.17 22.01
CA ARG A 110 29.40 -7.72 21.80
C ARG A 110 28.01 -7.11 21.63
#